data_AF-A0A5Q0TSX1-F1
#
_entry.id   AF-A0A5Q0TSX1-F1
#
_cell.length_a   1.000
_cell.length_b   1.000
_cell.length_c   1.000
_cell.angle_alpha   90.00
_cell.angle_beta   90.00
_cell.angle_gamma   90.00
#
_symmetry.space_group_name_H-M   'P 1'
#
loop_
_entity.id
_entity.type
_entity.pdbx_description
1 polymer ?
#
loop_
_entity_poly.entity_id
_entity_poly.type
_entity_poly.pdbx_seq_one_letter_code
_entity_poly.pdbx_strand_id
1 'polypeptide(L)' 'MKWIIIGLVSLLLTLVDYRIGIESVKLVYGYSVYQLLTTMPFNVIYLCLIFSIELLILNTLLKLKRISNIFHRKDKSPM' A
#
# COMPACT_ATOMS: atom_id res chain seq x y z
N MET A 1 -10.45 11.42 12.13
CA MET A 1 -10.77 9.99 12.38
C MET A 1 -10.63 9.12 11.14
N LYS A 2 -11.44 9.29 10.08
CA LYS A 2 -11.38 8.40 8.88
C LYS A 2 -9.99 8.31 8.23
N TRP A 3 -9.29 9.43 8.09
CA TRP A 3 -7.92 9.45 7.55
C TRP A 3 -6.89 8.76 8.44
N ILE A 4 -7.05 8.82 9.77
CA ILE A 4 -6.18 8.13 10.74
C ILE A 4 -6.38 6.62 10.61
N ILE A 5 -7.63 6.17 10.49
CA ILE A 5 -7.96 4.74 10.30
C ILE A 5 -7.36 4.24 8.98
N ILE A 6 -7.48 5.01 7.89
CA ILE A 6 -6.86 4.66 6.60
C ILE A 6 -5.33 4.57 6.72
N GLY A 7 -4.71 5.52 7.42
CA GLY A 7 -3.27 5.49 7.68
C GLY A 7 -2.84 4.27 8.49
N LEU A 8 -3.59 3.90 9.53
CA LEU A 8 -3.31 2.71 10.35
C LEU A 8 -3.50 1.41 9.56
N VAL A 9 -4.55 1.31 8.74
CA VAL A 9 -4.77 0.17 7.86
C VAL A 9 -3.63 0.04 6.85
N SER A 10 -3.19 1.15 6.25
CA SER A 10 -2.01 1.16 5.37
C SER A 10 -0.77 0.69 6.12
N LEU A 11 -0.53 1.20 7.33
CA LEU A 11 0.65 0.82 8.11
C LEU A 11 0.67 -0.69 8.44
N LEU A 12 -0.50 -1.27 8.74
CA LEU A 12 -0.63 -2.72 8.95
C LEU A 12 -0.32 -3.53 7.68
N LEU A 13 -0.81 -3.09 6.52
CA LEU A 13 -0.52 -3.72 5.24
C LEU A 13 0.98 -3.63 4.92
N THR A 14 1.58 -2.45 5.14
CA THR A 14 3.00 -2.21 4.89
C THR A 14 3.89 -3.19 5.64
N LEU A 15 3.54 -3.55 6.88
CA LEU A 15 4.32 -4.53 7.66
C LEU A 15 4.28 -5.93 7.03
N VAL A 16 3.13 -6.33 6.50
CA VAL A 16 2.97 -7.62 5.82
C VAL A 16 3.73 -7.62 4.50
N ASP A 17 3.54 -6.59 3.68
CA ASP A 17 4.17 -6.44 2.37
C ASP A 17 5.69 -6.29 2.49
N TYR A 18 6.17 -5.58 3.51
CA TYR A 18 7.60 -5.49 3.82
C TYR A 18 8.20 -6.87 4.11
N ARG A 19 7.54 -7.68 4.95
CA ARG A 19 8.05 -9.01 5.31
C ARG A 19 8.08 -9.95 4.10
N ILE A 20 7.01 -9.95 3.32
CA ILE A 20 6.92 -10.75 2.08
C ILE A 20 7.99 -10.28 1.08
N GLY A 21 8.14 -8.97 0.91
CA GLY A 21 9.09 -8.35 -0.01
C GLY A 21 10.54 -8.68 0.33
N ILE A 22 10.93 -8.57 1.60
CA ILE A 22 12.28 -8.90 2.07
C ILE A 22 12.61 -10.39 1.86
N GLU A 23 11.71 -11.29 2.22
CA GLU A 23 11.93 -12.73 2.01
C GLU A 23 11.99 -13.06 0.51
N SER A 24 11.15 -12.41 -0.31
CA SER A 24 11.19 -12.56 -1.77
C SER A 24 12.52 -12.09 -2.36
N VAL A 25 13.05 -10.96 -1.87
CA VAL A 25 14.37 -10.44 -2.32
C VAL A 25 15.47 -11.43 -1.99
N LYS A 26 15.45 -12.03 -0.80
CA LYS A 26 16.42 -13.06 -0.40
C LYS A 26 16.37 -14.29 -1.32
N LEU A 27 15.17 -14.72 -1.73
CA LEU A 27 14.98 -15.87 -2.61
C LEU A 27 15.42 -15.59 -4.05
N VAL A 28 15.12 -14.40 -4.58
CA VAL A 28 15.34 -14.06 -6.00
C VAL A 28 16.76 -13.55 -6.25
N TYR A 29 17.25 -12.67 -5.37
CA TYR A 29 18.52 -11.95 -5.55
C TYR A 29 19.64 -12.44 -4.62
N GLY A 30 19.33 -13.37 -3.70
CA GLY A 30 20.29 -13.96 -2.78
C GLY A 30 20.62 -13.11 -1.56
N TYR A 31 21.52 -13.64 -0.72
CA TYR A 31 21.80 -13.08 0.60
C TYR A 31 22.50 -11.70 0.55
N SER A 32 23.35 -11.45 -0.44
CA SER A 32 24.08 -10.18 -0.56
C SER A 32 23.15 -8.98 -0.75
N VAL A 33 22.14 -9.11 -1.63
CA VAL A 33 21.17 -8.05 -1.89
C VAL A 33 20.20 -7.90 -0.71
N TYR A 34 19.77 -9.01 -0.13
CA TYR A 34 18.99 -9.02 1.11
C TYR A 34 19.71 -8.24 2.24
N GLN A 35 20.99 -8.52 2.46
CA GLN A 35 21.77 -7.88 3.51
C GLN A 35 21.87 -6.37 3.26
N LEU A 36 22.14 -5.95 2.03
CA LEU A 36 22.17 -4.53 1.65
C LEU A 36 20.80 -3.85 1.87
N LEU A 37 19.70 -4.52 1.50
CA LEU A 37 18.36 -3.94 1.64
C LEU A 37 17.93 -3.80 3.10
N THR A 38 18.40 -4.69 3.99
CA THR A 38 18.08 -4.64 5.42
C THR A 38 18.91 -3.63 6.23
N THR A 39 20.01 -3.11 5.67
CA THR A 39 20.81 -2.07 6.33
C THR A 39 20.19 -0.68 6.18
N MET A 40 20.52 0.19 7.12
CA MET A 40 20.20 1.62 7.00
C MET A 40 21.16 2.27 5.99
N PRO A 41 20.67 3.15 5.09
CA PRO A 41 19.34 3.75 5.04
C PRO A 41 18.33 3.02 4.12
N PHE A 42 18.76 1.97 3.40
CA PHE A 42 17.94 1.32 2.38
C PHE A 42 16.66 0.70 2.93
N ASN A 43 16.71 0.14 4.14
CA ASN A 43 15.57 -0.45 4.80
C ASN A 43 14.43 0.57 5.03
N VAL A 44 14.78 1.76 5.54
CA VAL A 44 13.79 2.84 5.75
C VAL A 44 13.21 3.31 4.42
N ILE A 45 14.05 3.50 3.40
CA ILE A 45 13.58 3.89 2.07
C ILE A 45 12.61 2.85 1.52
N TYR A 46 12.92 1.57 1.67
CA TYR A 46 12.07 0.47 1.23
C TYR A 46 10.70 0.47 1.95
N LEU A 47 10.71 0.60 3.28
CA LEU A 47 9.49 0.75 4.09
C LEU A 47 8.65 1.96 3.65
N CYS A 48 9.28 3.12 3.44
CA CYS A 48 8.60 4.33 2.99
C CYS A 48 8.00 4.19 1.58
N LEU A 49 8.69 3.49 0.67
CA LEU A 49 8.19 3.22 -0.68
C LEU A 49 6.94 2.34 -0.64
N ILE A 50 6.97 1.24 0.11
CA ILE A 50 5.81 0.35 0.26
C ILE A 50 4.63 1.14 0.83
N PHE A 51 4.83 1.86 1.94
CA PHE A 51 3.78 2.65 2.56
C PHE A 51 3.18 3.70 1.62
N SER A 52 4.02 4.41 0.87
CA SER A 52 3.57 5.45 -0.06
C SER A 52 2.74 4.87 -1.20
N ILE A 53 3.15 3.71 -1.74
CA ILE A 53 2.42 3.01 -2.80
C ILE A 53 1.07 2.51 -2.28
N GLU A 54 1.04 1.85 -1.12
CA GLU A 54 -0.21 1.37 -0.51
C GLU A 54 -1.19 2.51 -0.23
N LEU A 55 -0.69 3.61 0.34
CA LEU A 55 -1.51 4.77 0.64
C LEU A 55 -2.10 5.37 -0.65
N LEU A 56 -1.32 5.41 -1.73
CA LEU A 56 -1.77 5.85 -3.05
C LEU A 56 -2.86 4.92 -3.61
N ILE A 57 -2.67 3.60 -3.51
CA ILE A 57 -3.63 2.57 -3.95
C ILE A 57 -4.94 2.70 -3.16
N LEU A 58 -4.87 2.78 -1.83
CA LEU A 58 -6.06 2.94 -0.99
C LEU A 58 -6.81 4.23 -1.33
N ASN A 59 -6.10 5.33 -1.53
CA ASN A 59 -6.72 6.60 -1.86
C ASN A 59 -7.39 6.58 -3.24
N THR A 60 -6.75 5.96 -4.24
CA THR A 60 -7.32 5.79 -5.58
C THR A 60 -8.54 4.87 -5.57
N LEU A 61 -8.50 3.74 -4.85
CA LEU A 61 -9.66 2.84 -4.67
C LEU A 61 -10.85 3.55 -4.01
N LEU A 62 -10.60 4.34 -2.97
CA LEU A 62 -11.66 5.12 -2.31
C LEU A 62 -12.28 6.15 -3.25
N LYS A 63 -11.46 6.82 -4.07
CA LYS A 63 -11.94 7.76 -5.09
C LYS A 63 -12.78 7.06 -6.16
N LEU A 64 -12.32 5.89 -6.63
CA LEU A 64 -13.01 5.10 -7.65
C LEU A 64 -14.35 4.55 -7.14
N LYS A 65 -14.38 4.07 -5.89
CA LYS A 65 -15.62 3.67 -5.20
C LYS A 65 -16.60 4.84 -5.07
N ARG A 66 -16.11 6.06 -4.77
CA ARG A 66 -16.96 7.26 -4.72
C ARG A 66 -17.55 7.58 -6.11
N ILE A 67 -16.75 7.50 -7.18
CA ILE A 67 -17.22 7.74 -8.55
C ILE A 67 -18.27 6.71 -8.96
N SER A 68 -18.00 5.42 -8.71
CA SER A 68 -18.96 4.34 -9.00
C SER A 68 -20.28 4.51 -8.26
N ASN A 69 -20.26 4.90 -6.98
CA ASN A 69 -21.48 5.19 -6.22
C ASN A 69 -22.29 6.37 -6.79
N ILE A 70 -21.64 7.38 -7.37
CA ILE A 70 -22.34 8.50 -8.03
C ILE A 70 -23.02 8.01 -9.31
N PHE A 71 -22.29 7.23 -10.12
CA PHE A 71 -22.82 6.67 -11.36
C PHE A 71 -24.04 5.77 -11.10
N HIS A 72 -23.93 4.90 -10.10
CA HIS A 72 -25.00 3.95 -9.77
C HIS A 72 -26.22 4.61 -9.12
N ARG A 73 -26.07 5.77 -8.48
CA ARG A 73 -27.21 6.58 -8.02
C ARG A 73 -27.94 7.29 -9.17
N LYS A 74 -27.22 7.64 -10.25
CA LYS A 74 -27.81 8.32 -11.41
C LYS A 74 -28.74 7.39 -12.20
N ASP A 75 -28.40 6.10 -12.28
CA ASP A 75 -29.24 5.07 -12.92
C ASP A 75 -30.52 4.72 -12.14
N LYS A 76 -30.61 5.06 -10.85
CA LYS A 76 -31.79 4.80 -10.00
C LYS A 76 -32.69 6.02 -9.81
N SER A 77 -32.44 7.13 -10.50
CA SER A 77 -33.36 8.27 -10.50
C SER A 77 -34.53 7.93 -11.43
N PRO A 78 -35.77 7.71 -10.92
CA PRO A 78 -36.92 7.65 -11.80
C PRO A 78 -37.08 9.03 -12.45
N MET A 79 -37.21 9.06 -13.78
CA MET A 79 -37.89 10.17 -14.47
C MET A 79 -39.36 10.16 -14.09
#